data_AF-A0A258ETJ9-F1
#
_entry.id   AF-A0A258ETJ9-F1
#
_cell.length_a   1.000
_cell.length_b   1.000
_cell.length_c   1.000
_cell.angle_alpha   90.00
_cell.angle_beta   90.00
_cell.angle_gamma   90.00
#
_symmetry.space_group_name_H-M   'P 1'
#
loop_
_entity.id
_entity.type
_entity.pdbx_description
1 polymer ?
#
loop_
_entity_poly.entity_id
_entity_poly.type
_entity_poly.pdbx_seq_one_letter_code
_entity_poly.pdbx_strand_id
1 'polypeptide(L)'
;MEFFFSSEVDKTALFQMHEVGEAVRISLTDAVAKSTLSELDVRVRYIPIIMKAENLARFPARSRLERKNRIFNCCPQLDIQIFLTGTRSERVAVFVNGLRECGPALAKLGATSEQVAEFDRILDHSLASLTSG
;
A
#
# COMPACT_ATOMS: atom_id res chain seq x y z
N MET A 1 14.86 1.09 -2.62
CA MET A 1 13.68 0.97 -1.74
C MET A 1 13.17 -0.45 -1.81
N GLU A 2 12.82 -1.03 -0.67
CA GLU A 2 12.19 -2.34 -0.59
C GLU A 2 10.72 -2.22 -0.21
N PHE A 3 9.86 -2.95 -0.91
CA PHE A 3 8.43 -3.03 -0.63
C PHE A 3 8.05 -4.39 -0.06
N PHE A 4 7.41 -4.40 1.10
CA PHE A 4 6.88 -5.59 1.77
C PHE A 4 5.38 -5.46 1.96
N PHE A 5 4.68 -6.58 1.85
CA PHE A 5 3.24 -6.66 2.01
C PHE A 5 2.87 -7.77 3.01
N SER A 6 1.96 -7.43 3.92
CA SER A 6 1.23 -8.35 4.80
C SER A 6 -0.17 -7.77 5.05
N SER A 7 -0.99 -8.33 5.92
CA SER A 7 -2.32 -7.76 6.21
C SER A 7 -2.85 -8.18 7.57
N GLU A 8 -3.76 -7.36 8.10
CA GLU A 8 -4.67 -7.74 9.16
C GLU A 8 -6.09 -7.69 8.63
N VAL A 9 -6.66 -8.86 8.35
CA VAL A 9 -7.88 -8.97 7.56
C VAL A 9 -8.88 -9.91 8.22
N ASP A 10 -10.15 -9.54 8.16
CA ASP A 10 -11.25 -10.46 8.43
C ASP A 10 -11.22 -11.61 7.39
N LYS A 11 -11.35 -12.85 7.86
CA LYS A 11 -11.25 -14.04 7.01
C LYS A 11 -12.19 -14.01 5.79
N THR A 12 -13.33 -13.31 5.89
CA THR A 12 -14.31 -13.21 4.80
C THR A 12 -13.80 -12.40 3.60
N ALA A 13 -12.84 -11.49 3.80
CA ALA A 13 -12.24 -10.66 2.75
C ALA A 13 -10.83 -11.13 2.34
N LEU A 14 -10.28 -12.17 3.00
CA LEU A 14 -8.89 -12.60 2.85
C LEU A 14 -8.54 -12.96 1.38
N PHE A 15 -9.42 -13.68 0.69
CA PHE A 15 -9.16 -14.12 -0.69
C PHE A 15 -9.04 -12.92 -1.64
N GLN A 16 -10.04 -12.05 -1.64
CA GLN A 16 -10.11 -10.87 -2.51
C GLN A 16 -8.99 -9.87 -2.20
N MET A 17 -8.65 -9.72 -0.91
CA MET A 17 -7.54 -8.89 -0.47
C MET A 17 -6.20 -9.45 -0.96
N HIS A 18 -5.98 -10.75 -0.84
CA HIS A 18 -4.73 -11.39 -1.28
C HIS A 18 -4.55 -11.33 -2.80
N GLU A 19 -5.62 -11.56 -3.58
CA GLU A 19 -5.59 -11.43 -5.04
C GLU A 19 -5.10 -10.05 -5.48
N VAL A 20 -5.71 -8.99 -4.93
CA VAL A 20 -5.36 -7.60 -5.27
C VAL A 20 -3.99 -7.22 -4.69
N GLY A 21 -3.70 -7.63 -3.46
CA GLY A 21 -2.46 -7.31 -2.78
C GLY A 21 -1.23 -7.88 -3.49
N GLU A 22 -1.30 -9.12 -3.97
CA GLU A 22 -0.22 -9.72 -4.75
C GLU A 22 -0.04 -9.04 -6.12
N ALA A 23 -1.13 -8.71 -6.81
CA ALA A 23 -1.05 -8.00 -8.09
C ALA A 23 -0.40 -6.62 -7.94
N VAL A 24 -0.79 -5.86 -6.91
CA VAL A 24 -0.19 -4.56 -6.59
C VAL A 24 1.27 -4.73 -6.16
N ARG A 25 1.58 -5.70 -5.30
CA ARG A 25 2.95 -5.97 -4.83
C ARG A 25 3.90 -6.24 -6.00
N ILE A 26 3.51 -7.10 -6.94
CA ILE A 26 4.31 -7.41 -8.13
C ILE A 26 4.54 -6.14 -8.96
N SER A 27 3.45 -5.42 -9.27
CA SER A 27 3.53 -4.19 -10.06
C SER A 27 4.45 -3.13 -9.44
N LEU A 28 4.33 -2.91 -8.13
CA LEU A 28 5.14 -1.92 -7.42
C LEU A 28 6.61 -2.33 -7.30
N THR A 29 6.89 -3.60 -6.96
CA THR A 29 8.27 -4.07 -6.86
C THR A 29 9.00 -3.91 -8.20
N ASP A 30 8.34 -4.28 -9.31
CA ASP A 30 8.93 -4.16 -10.65
C ASP A 30 9.15 -2.70 -11.06
N ALA A 31 8.19 -1.82 -10.77
CA ALA A 31 8.28 -0.40 -11.08
C ALA A 31 9.37 0.29 -10.26
N VAL A 32 9.43 0.01 -8.95
CA VAL A 32 10.42 0.56 -8.03
C VAL A 32 11.83 0.14 -8.44
N ALA A 33 12.04 -1.13 -8.80
CA ALA A 33 13.33 -1.64 -9.24
C ALA A 33 13.88 -0.93 -10.50
N LYS A 34 13.01 -0.34 -11.32
CA LYS A 34 13.36 0.38 -12.56
C LYS A 34 13.40 1.91 -12.40
N SER A 35 13.24 2.40 -11.17
CA SER A 35 13.08 3.82 -10.86
C SER A 35 14.23 4.33 -9.97
N THR A 36 14.28 5.65 -9.75
CA THR A 36 15.27 6.23 -8.83
C THR A 36 15.02 5.86 -7.36
N LEU A 37 13.81 5.36 -7.05
CA LEU A 37 13.49 4.83 -5.72
C LEU A 37 14.26 3.55 -5.39
N SER A 38 14.79 2.83 -6.39
CA SER A 38 15.63 1.65 -6.15
C SER A 38 16.87 1.97 -5.31
N GLU A 39 17.44 3.17 -5.49
CA GLU A 39 18.64 3.67 -4.80
C GLU A 39 18.36 4.13 -3.36
N LEU A 40 17.08 4.38 -3.04
CA LEU A 40 16.69 4.85 -1.71
C LEU A 40 16.74 3.68 -0.71
N ASP A 41 17.69 3.71 0.23
CA ASP A 41 17.79 2.74 1.32
C ASP A 41 16.65 2.95 2.33
N VAL A 42 15.43 2.54 1.98
CA VAL A 42 14.25 2.60 2.85
C VAL A 42 13.39 1.37 2.62
N ARG A 43 12.65 0.99 3.66
CA ARG A 43 11.69 -0.10 3.60
C ARG A 43 10.28 0.40 3.87
N VAL A 44 9.38 0.14 2.93
CA VAL A 44 7.94 0.32 3.12
C VAL A 44 7.33 -1.03 3.44
N ARG A 45 6.64 -1.14 4.58
CA ARG A 45 5.84 -2.30 4.96
C ARG A 45 4.38 -1.92 4.88
N TYR A 46 3.67 -2.45 3.89
CA TYR A 46 2.25 -2.24 3.74
C TYR A 46 1.47 -3.34 4.46
N ILE A 47 0.69 -2.96 5.46
CA ILE A 47 -0.09 -3.86 6.31
C ILE A 47 -1.51 -3.27 6.42
N PRO A 48 -2.31 -3.32 5.35
CA PRO A 48 -3.69 -2.84 5.39
C PRO A 48 -4.49 -3.61 6.44
N ILE A 49 -5.34 -2.87 7.13
CA ILE A 49 -6.24 -3.37 8.14
C ILE A 49 -7.65 -3.37 7.56
N ILE A 50 -8.22 -4.55 7.38
CA ILE A 50 -9.52 -4.74 6.69
C ILE A 50 -10.42 -5.55 7.61
N MET A 51 -11.19 -4.85 8.43
CA MET A 51 -12.01 -5.46 9.48
C MET A 51 -13.48 -5.04 9.32
N LYS A 52 -14.39 -5.86 9.86
CA LYS A 52 -15.81 -5.48 10.01
C LYS A 52 -15.97 -4.31 10.96
N ALA A 53 -17.07 -3.57 10.79
CA ALA A 53 -17.43 -2.41 11.61
C ALA A 53 -17.30 -2.66 13.11
N GLU A 54 -17.77 -3.83 13.59
CA GLU A 54 -17.70 -4.23 15.00
C GLU A 54 -16.28 -4.34 15.57
N ASN A 55 -15.26 -4.47 14.71
CA ASN A 55 -13.86 -4.66 15.08
C ASN A 55 -12.97 -3.44 14.78
N LEU A 56 -13.46 -2.41 14.07
CA LEU A 56 -12.63 -1.27 13.64
C LEU A 56 -11.95 -0.55 14.81
N ALA A 57 -12.64 -0.40 15.94
CA ALA A 57 -12.08 0.25 17.13
C ALA A 57 -10.92 -0.55 17.77
N ARG A 58 -10.92 -1.89 17.63
CA ARG A 58 -9.87 -2.77 18.12
C ARG A 58 -8.67 -2.83 17.18
N PHE A 59 -8.89 -2.48 15.92
CA PHE A 59 -7.88 -2.50 14.85
C PHE A 59 -7.82 -1.13 14.16
N PRO A 60 -7.41 -0.05 14.86
CA PRO A 60 -7.32 1.27 14.26
C PRO A 60 -6.16 1.35 13.26
N ALA A 61 -6.28 2.28 12.30
CA ALA A 61 -5.16 2.70 11.46
C ALA A 61 -3.97 3.12 12.34
N ARG A 62 -2.77 2.66 12.00
CA ARG A 62 -1.58 2.82 12.87
C ARG A 62 -0.27 2.93 12.11
N SER A 63 -0.30 3.65 10.99
CA SER A 63 0.91 3.94 10.22
C SER A 63 1.99 4.59 11.10
N ARG A 64 3.22 4.08 11.05
CA ARG A 64 4.31 4.53 11.92
C ARG A 64 5.65 4.57 11.18
N LEU A 65 6.36 5.67 11.40
CA LEU A 65 7.73 5.87 10.94
C LEU A 65 8.76 5.40 11.98
N GLU A 66 9.67 4.52 11.57
CA GLU A 66 10.84 4.08 12.34
C GLU A 66 12.12 4.66 11.73
N ARG A 67 12.47 5.89 12.11
CA ARG A 67 13.61 6.62 11.52
C ARG A 67 14.95 5.88 11.63
N LYS A 68 15.23 5.27 12.79
CA LYS A 68 16.50 4.56 13.03
C LYS A 68 16.71 3.38 12.08
N ASN A 69 15.63 2.65 11.78
CA ASN A 69 15.65 1.49 10.91
C ASN A 69 15.34 1.84 9.44
N ARG A 70 15.03 3.12 9.16
CA ARG A 70 14.59 3.62 7.85
C ARG A 70 13.36 2.87 7.30
N ILE A 71 12.44 2.52 8.21
CA ILE A 71 11.21 1.77 7.89
C ILE A 71 10.01 2.68 8.04
N PHE A 72 9.08 2.60 7.09
CA PHE A 72 7.71 3.08 7.27
C PHE A 72 6.75 1.90 7.27
N ASN A 73 6.07 1.68 8.39
CA ASN A 73 4.94 0.76 8.47
C ASN A 73 3.69 1.54 8.05
N CYS A 74 3.18 1.28 6.86
CA CYS A 74 1.95 1.85 6.34
C CYS A 74 0.80 0.90 6.67
N CYS A 75 -0.02 1.28 7.65
CA CYS A 75 -1.08 0.43 8.19
C CYS A 75 -2.42 1.17 8.14
N PRO A 76 -2.93 1.50 6.94
CA PRO A 76 -4.22 2.16 6.79
C PRO A 76 -5.35 1.20 7.13
N GLN A 77 -6.50 1.76 7.52
CA GLN A 77 -7.74 1.01 7.64
C GLN A 77 -8.51 1.13 6.32
N LEU A 78 -8.77 0.01 5.65
CA LEU A 78 -9.48 -0.03 4.37
C LEU A 78 -10.92 -0.53 4.59
N ASP A 79 -11.84 -0.07 3.73
CA ASP A 79 -13.25 -0.46 3.80
C ASP A 79 -13.46 -1.91 3.34
N ILE A 80 -13.81 -2.78 4.28
CA ILE A 80 -14.10 -4.20 4.03
C ILE A 80 -15.25 -4.40 3.04
N GLN A 81 -16.23 -3.49 2.95
CA GLN A 81 -17.37 -3.67 2.04
C GLN A 81 -16.93 -3.71 0.58
N ILE A 82 -15.89 -2.94 0.23
CA ILE A 82 -15.31 -2.95 -1.11
C ILE A 82 -14.65 -4.29 -1.42
N PHE A 83 -14.04 -4.94 -0.41
CA PHE A 83 -13.45 -6.26 -0.59
C PHE A 83 -14.48 -7.39 -0.71
N LEU A 84 -15.63 -7.25 -0.03
CA LEU A 84 -16.70 -8.24 -0.06
C LEU A 84 -17.61 -8.12 -1.29
N THR A 85 -17.92 -6.89 -1.70
CA THR A 85 -18.99 -6.61 -2.67
C THR A 85 -18.55 -5.78 -3.88
N GLY A 86 -17.40 -5.12 -3.78
CA GLY A 86 -16.86 -4.31 -4.86
C GLY A 86 -16.41 -5.15 -6.06
N THR A 87 -16.21 -4.47 -7.17
CA THR A 87 -15.50 -4.97 -8.33
C THR A 87 -14.01 -5.13 -8.03
N ARG A 88 -13.30 -5.88 -8.88
CA ARG A 88 -11.84 -5.96 -8.80
C ARG A 88 -11.19 -4.58 -8.89
N SER A 89 -11.69 -3.72 -9.77
CA SER A 89 -11.13 -2.38 -9.97
C SER A 89 -11.30 -1.48 -8.75
N GLU A 90 -12.46 -1.53 -8.08
CA GLU A 90 -12.67 -0.79 -6.82
C GLU A 90 -11.75 -1.30 -5.71
N ARG A 91 -11.55 -2.61 -5.58
CA ARG A 91 -10.60 -3.18 -4.62
C ARG A 91 -9.17 -2.71 -4.87
N VAL A 92 -8.72 -2.73 -6.13
CA VAL A 92 -7.40 -2.22 -6.52
C VAL A 92 -7.27 -0.74 -6.16
N ALA A 93 -8.28 0.07 -6.50
CA ALA A 93 -8.28 1.50 -6.23
C ALA A 93 -8.13 1.81 -4.73
N VAL A 94 -8.90 1.13 -3.88
CA VAL A 94 -8.80 1.33 -2.43
C VAL A 94 -7.48 0.82 -1.86
N PHE A 95 -6.98 -0.32 -2.35
CA PHE A 95 -5.71 -0.86 -1.93
C PHE A 95 -4.54 0.09 -2.28
N VAL A 96 -4.51 0.64 -3.51
CA VAL A 96 -3.49 1.59 -3.96
C VAL A 96 -3.63 2.93 -3.25
N ASN A 97 -4.86 3.42 -3.02
CA ASN A 97 -5.05 4.67 -2.29
C ASN A 97 -4.54 4.61 -0.84
N GLY A 98 -4.65 3.46 -0.17
CA GLY A 98 -4.05 3.26 1.15
C GLY A 98 -2.53 3.43 1.17
N LEU A 99 -1.84 3.15 0.06
CA LEU A 99 -0.39 3.34 -0.05
C LEU A 99 0.04 4.80 -0.19
N ARG A 100 -0.86 5.72 -0.52
CA ARG A 100 -0.51 7.15 -0.68
C ARG A 100 -0.04 7.80 0.62
N GLU A 101 -0.37 7.21 1.77
CA GLU A 101 0.20 7.62 3.06
C GLU A 101 1.74 7.50 3.12
N CYS A 102 2.35 6.69 2.24
CA CYS A 102 3.80 6.53 2.18
C CYS A 102 4.53 7.78 1.71
N GLY A 103 3.96 8.59 0.80
CA GLY A 103 4.66 9.74 0.20
C GLY A 103 5.27 10.70 1.25
N PRO A 104 4.46 11.24 2.18
CA PRO A 104 4.96 12.09 3.27
C PRO A 104 5.98 11.40 4.20
N ALA A 105 5.90 10.07 4.35
CA ALA A 105 6.84 9.30 5.16
C ALA A 105 8.17 9.08 4.46
N LEU A 106 8.16 8.85 3.13
CA LEU A 106 9.37 8.74 2.31
C LEU A 106 10.19 10.03 2.36
N ALA A 107 9.54 11.20 2.28
CA ALA A 107 10.21 12.49 2.48
C ALA A 107 10.93 12.57 3.83
N LYS A 108 10.28 12.10 4.91
CA LYS A 108 10.87 12.05 6.26
C LYS A 108 12.01 11.02 6.40
N LEU A 109 12.17 10.12 5.43
CA LEU A 109 13.25 9.14 5.33
C LEU A 109 14.37 9.55 4.37
N GLY A 110 14.29 10.78 3.84
CA GLY A 110 15.32 11.35 2.97
C GLY A 110 15.06 11.16 1.48
N ALA A 111 13.85 10.77 1.07
CA ALA A 111 13.45 10.88 -0.33
C ALA A 111 13.39 12.35 -0.76
N THR A 112 13.84 12.66 -1.97
CA THR A 112 13.66 13.99 -2.56
C THR A 112 12.21 14.22 -2.97
N SER A 113 11.85 15.47 -3.28
CA SER A 113 10.52 15.79 -3.81
C SER A 113 10.25 15.09 -5.14
N GLU A 114 11.27 14.92 -5.99
CA GLU A 114 11.19 14.20 -7.26
C GLU A 114 10.93 12.72 -7.05
N GLN A 115 11.60 12.11 -6.06
CA GLN A 115 11.38 10.70 -5.68
C GLN A 115 9.98 10.47 -5.11
N VAL A 116 9.47 11.39 -4.29
CA VAL A 116 8.09 11.30 -3.78
C VAL A 116 7.09 11.42 -4.94
N ALA A 117 7.29 12.36 -5.86
CA ALA A 117 6.45 12.49 -7.05
C ALA A 117 6.56 11.28 -7.99
N GLU A 118 7.74 10.66 -8.09
CA GLU A 118 7.94 9.41 -8.83
C GLU A 118 7.17 8.26 -8.19
N PHE A 119 7.18 8.15 -6.86
CA PHE A 119 6.39 7.15 -6.15
C PHE A 119 4.89 7.31 -6.44
N ASP A 120 4.36 8.53 -6.41
CA ASP A 120 2.96 8.79 -6.74
C ASP A 120 2.61 8.40 -8.18
N ARG A 121 3.50 8.70 -9.14
CA ARG A 121 3.33 8.26 -10.54
C ARG A 121 3.34 6.74 -10.69
N ILE A 122 4.18 6.05 -9.92
CA ILE A 122 4.21 4.57 -9.90
C ILE A 122 2.87 4.03 -9.38
N LEU A 123 2.32 4.60 -8.30
CA LEU A 123 0.99 4.23 -7.79
C LEU A 123 -0.10 4.44 -8.84
N ASP A 124 -0.09 5.59 -9.53
CA ASP A 124 -1.07 5.91 -10.59
C ASP A 124 -0.97 4.94 -11.77
N HIS A 125 0.24 4.61 -12.21
CA HIS A 125 0.46 3.64 -13.28
C HIS A 125 0.03 2.22 -12.87
N SER A 126 0.36 1.79 -11.66
CA SER A 126 -0.10 0.51 -11.11
C SER A 126 -1.62 0.46 -11.04
N LEU A 127 -2.27 1.53 -10.58
CA LEU A 127 -3.73 1.63 -10.57
C LEU A 127 -4.32 1.49 -11.98
N ALA A 128 -3.83 2.26 -12.95
CA ALA A 128 -4.34 2.23 -14.31
C ALA A 128 -4.15 0.85 -14.96
N SER A 129 -2.95 0.26 -14.87
CA SER A 129 -2.64 -1.03 -15.47
C SER A 129 -3.45 -2.18 -14.87
N LEU A 130 -3.73 -2.15 -13.56
CA LEU A 130 -4.47 -3.20 -12.88
C LEU A 130 -6.00 -3.04 -12.99
N THR A 131 -6.50 -1.91 -13.47
CA THR A 131 -7.94 -1.64 -13.62
C THR A 131 -8.43 -1.62 -15.08
N SER A 132 -7.52 -1.62 -16.05
CA SER A 132 -7.83 -1.53 -17.50
C SER A 132 -8.16 -2.88 -18.16
N GLY A 133 -8.74 -3.83 -17.42
CA GLY A 133 -9.04 -5.20 -17.89
C GLY A 133 -10.51 -5.55 -17.85
#